data_AF-A0A3B0J9D7-F1
#
_entry.id   AF-A0A3B0J9D7-F1
#
_cell.length_a   1.000
_cell.length_b   1.000
_cell.length_c   1.000
_cell.angle_alpha   90.00
_cell.angle_beta   90.00
_cell.angle_gamma   90.00
#
_symmetry.space_group_name_H-M   'P 1'
#
loop_
_entity.id
_entity.type
_entity.pdbx_description
1 polymer ?
#
loop_
_entity_poly.entity_id
_entity_poly.type
_entity_poly.pdbx_seq_one_letter_code
_entity_poly.pdbx_strand_id
1 'polypeptide(L)'
;MAGASSPPNIANEKSKEVDIYRDTFIRYMGYSNEIGEAFRPLVPKSIVAASYGMAIGYVCTDTFDKSLRLQMTGASNRDVGILAGDVFSWQMMASVIIPGMVINRITWASRLMLSKAPGAILKTVPTLIGLASIPLIIHPIDSLVDRLMDETYRKKVR
;
A
#
# COMPACT_ATOMS: atom_id res chain seq x y z
N MET A 1 25.62 55.48 15.74
CA MET A 1 25.88 54.06 15.46
C MET A 1 24.55 53.32 15.52
N ALA A 2 23.89 53.20 14.36
CA ALA A 2 22.54 52.62 14.24
C ALA A 2 22.62 51.10 14.16
N GLY A 3 21.63 50.44 14.77
CA GLY A 3 21.62 49.01 15.08
C GLY A 3 21.70 48.09 13.87
N ALA A 4 22.47 47.01 14.02
CA ALA A 4 22.42 45.85 13.16
C ALA A 4 21.19 45.02 13.56
N SER A 5 20.07 45.20 12.83
CA SER A 5 18.97 44.25 12.85
C SER A 5 19.42 42.95 12.19
N SER A 6 19.42 41.86 12.96
CA SER A 6 19.60 40.50 12.43
C SER A 6 18.56 40.23 11.32
N PRO A 7 18.94 39.59 10.20
CA PRO A 7 17.98 39.26 9.16
C PRO A 7 16.96 38.23 9.67
N PRO A 8 15.68 38.33 9.29
CA PRO A 8 14.66 37.39 9.70
C PRO A 8 14.87 36.02 9.05
N ASN A 9 14.48 35.01 9.81
CA ASN A 9 14.49 33.59 9.53
C ASN A 9 13.60 33.26 8.31
N ILE A 10 14.19 33.03 7.13
CA ILE A 10 13.46 32.64 5.92
C ILE A 10 13.63 31.14 5.70
N ALA A 11 12.61 30.41 6.13
CA ALA A 11 12.05 29.22 5.50
C ALA A 11 13.04 28.12 5.09
N ASN A 12 13.37 27.25 6.05
CA ASN A 12 13.57 25.83 5.76
C ASN A 12 12.21 25.11 5.76
N GLU A 13 11.25 25.63 5.00
CA GLU A 13 10.12 24.83 4.54
C GLU A 13 10.63 24.01 3.35
N LYS A 14 11.30 22.90 3.64
CA LYS A 14 11.30 21.79 2.69
C LYS A 14 9.85 21.37 2.56
N SER A 15 9.15 21.90 1.55
CA SER A 15 7.93 21.33 1.03
C SER A 15 8.25 19.86 0.76
N LYS A 16 7.85 18.96 1.67
CA LYS A 16 7.88 17.53 1.40
C LYS A 16 7.05 17.37 0.13
N GLU A 17 7.70 17.00 -0.98
CA GLU A 17 6.97 16.65 -2.19
C GLU A 17 5.94 15.59 -1.81
N VAL A 18 4.66 15.94 -1.95
CA VAL A 18 3.55 15.04 -1.62
C VAL A 18 3.60 13.91 -2.63
N ASP A 19 3.90 12.70 -2.15
CA ASP A 19 3.85 11.52 -3.00
C ASP A 19 2.37 11.19 -3.22
N ILE A 20 1.87 11.47 -4.43
CA ILE A 20 0.46 11.32 -4.78
C ILE A 20 -0.05 9.90 -4.47
N TYR A 21 0.78 8.89 -4.67
CA TYR A 21 0.40 7.49 -4.46
C TYR A 21 0.48 7.11 -2.98
N ARG A 22 1.39 7.71 -2.21
CA ARG A 22 1.55 7.37 -0.78
C ARG A 22 0.72 8.23 0.17
N ASP A 23 0.57 9.51 -0.13
CA ASP A 23 0.10 10.54 0.79
C ASP A 23 -1.33 11.01 0.50
N THR A 24 -1.93 10.57 -0.62
CA THR A 24 -3.32 10.91 -0.97
C THR A 24 -4.25 9.70 -0.91
N PHE A 25 -5.56 9.96 -1.05
CA PHE A 25 -6.61 8.93 -1.08
C PHE A 25 -6.45 7.90 -2.20
N ILE A 26 -5.62 8.18 -3.22
CA ILE A 26 -5.32 7.24 -4.31
C ILE A 26 -4.69 5.95 -3.77
N ARG A 27 -3.97 6.04 -2.63
CA ARG A 27 -3.43 4.87 -1.92
C ARG A 27 -4.48 3.80 -1.64
N TYR A 28 -5.73 4.20 -1.35
CA TYR A 28 -6.80 3.25 -1.04
C TYR A 28 -7.18 2.36 -2.22
N MET A 29 -6.83 2.73 -3.46
CA MET A 29 -6.99 1.83 -4.61
C MET A 29 -6.07 0.62 -4.52
N GLY A 30 -4.89 0.79 -3.92
CA GLY A 30 -3.97 -0.32 -3.61
C GLY A 30 -4.54 -1.30 -2.60
N TYR A 31 -5.56 -0.91 -1.83
CA TYR A 31 -6.25 -1.74 -0.82
C TYR A 31 -7.59 -2.32 -1.31
N SER A 32 -7.86 -2.21 -2.62
CA SER A 32 -9.13 -2.67 -3.19
C SER A 32 -9.28 -4.19 -3.09
N ASN A 33 -8.18 -4.95 -3.14
CA ASN A 33 -8.22 -6.41 -3.01
C ASN A 33 -8.63 -6.87 -1.61
N GLU A 34 -8.34 -6.13 -0.55
CA GLU A 34 -8.78 -6.43 0.81
C GLU A 34 -10.28 -6.31 0.96
N ILE A 35 -10.86 -5.29 0.31
CA ILE A 35 -12.32 -5.17 0.23
C ILE A 35 -12.87 -6.39 -0.51
N GLY A 36 -12.29 -6.75 -1.66
CA GLY A 36 -12.68 -7.97 -2.38
C GLY A 36 -12.61 -9.24 -1.52
N GLU A 37 -11.53 -9.42 -0.76
CA GLU A 37 -11.33 -10.56 0.15
C GLU A 37 -12.30 -10.56 1.33
N ALA A 38 -12.62 -9.38 1.90
CA ALA A 38 -13.61 -9.27 2.96
C ALA A 38 -15.01 -9.65 2.45
N PHE A 39 -15.37 -9.26 1.23
CA PHE A 39 -16.66 -9.54 0.61
C PHE A 39 -16.74 -10.91 -0.07
N ARG A 40 -15.69 -11.71 -0.08
CA ARG A 40 -15.63 -13.05 -0.72
C ARG A 40 -16.82 -13.98 -0.42
N PRO A 41 -17.46 -13.97 0.77
CA PRO A 41 -18.67 -14.75 1.02
C PRO A 41 -19.94 -14.24 0.32
N LEU A 42 -19.93 -12.99 -0.15
CA LEU A 42 -21.08 -12.25 -0.69
C LEU A 42 -20.97 -11.98 -2.19
N VAL A 43 -19.76 -11.95 -2.75
CA VAL A 43 -19.53 -11.63 -4.17
C VAL A 43 -18.94 -12.81 -4.95
N PRO A 44 -19.18 -12.90 -6.27
CA PRO A 44 -18.53 -13.89 -7.12
C PRO A 44 -17.01 -13.70 -7.17
N LYS A 45 -16.28 -14.78 -7.44
CA LYS A 45 -14.81 -14.80 -7.54
C LYS A 45 -14.27 -13.81 -8.60
N SER A 46 -15.05 -13.49 -9.62
CA SER A 46 -14.68 -12.50 -10.65
C SER A 46 -14.54 -11.09 -10.09
N ILE A 47 -15.39 -10.68 -9.15
CA ILE A 47 -15.29 -9.36 -8.50
C ILE A 47 -14.04 -9.30 -7.62
N VAL A 48 -13.73 -10.39 -6.90
CA VAL A 48 -12.49 -10.48 -6.12
C VAL A 48 -11.28 -10.38 -7.06
N ALA A 49 -11.27 -11.12 -8.18
CA ALA A 49 -10.20 -11.03 -9.17
C ALA A 49 -10.07 -9.62 -9.77
N ALA A 50 -11.19 -8.95 -10.06
CA ALA A 50 -11.19 -7.58 -10.55
C ALA A 50 -10.58 -6.60 -9.53
N SER A 51 -10.84 -6.80 -8.23
CA SER A 51 -10.24 -5.98 -7.17
C SER A 51 -8.72 -6.15 -7.09
N TYR A 52 -8.19 -7.37 -7.27
CA TYR A 52 -6.74 -7.57 -7.44
C TYR A 52 -6.21 -6.89 -8.69
N GLY A 53 -6.95 -6.95 -9.82
CA GLY A 53 -6.57 -6.25 -11.04
C GLY A 53 -6.45 -4.73 -10.85
N MET A 54 -7.39 -4.12 -10.12
CA MET A 54 -7.36 -2.69 -9.77
C MET A 54 -6.13 -2.35 -8.91
N ALA A 55 -5.90 -3.11 -7.82
CA ALA A 55 -4.77 -2.89 -6.93
C ALA A 55 -3.43 -3.03 -7.66
N ILE A 56 -3.26 -4.09 -8.46
CA ILE A 56 -2.04 -4.30 -9.26
C ILE A 56 -1.87 -3.19 -10.29
N GLY A 57 -2.95 -2.76 -10.97
CA GLY A 57 -2.90 -1.65 -11.93
C GLY A 57 -2.44 -0.33 -11.29
N TYR A 58 -2.90 -0.06 -10.07
CA TYR A 58 -2.43 1.06 -9.26
C TYR A 58 -0.92 0.96 -8.97
N VAL A 59 -0.43 -0.20 -8.52
CA VAL A 59 1.00 -0.41 -8.24
C VAL A 59 1.86 -0.23 -9.49
N CYS A 60 1.41 -0.76 -10.63
CA CYS A 60 2.10 -0.58 -11.91
C CYS A 60 2.16 0.91 -12.31
N THR A 61 1.09 1.66 -12.05
CA THR A 61 1.02 3.08 -12.38
C THR A 61 1.93 3.93 -11.48
N ASP A 62 1.97 3.68 -10.17
CA ASP A 62 2.92 4.35 -9.25
C ASP A 62 4.38 4.06 -9.65
N THR A 63 4.68 2.80 -9.95
CA THR A 63 6.00 2.38 -10.40
C THR A 63 6.39 3.10 -11.69
N PHE A 64 5.48 3.16 -12.66
CA PHE A 64 5.71 3.81 -13.94
C PHE A 64 5.92 5.32 -13.80
N ASP A 65 5.06 6.01 -13.05
CA ASP A 65 5.17 7.47 -12.84
C ASP A 65 6.51 7.84 -12.20
N LYS A 66 6.92 7.14 -11.14
CA LYS A 66 8.20 7.39 -10.46
C LYS A 66 9.41 7.08 -11.33
N SER A 67 9.35 5.98 -12.09
CA SER A 67 10.44 5.60 -13.00
C SER A 67 10.58 6.59 -14.15
N LEU A 68 9.46 7.06 -14.71
CA LEU A 68 9.43 8.04 -15.79
C LEU A 68 9.96 9.39 -15.32
N ARG A 69 9.57 9.86 -14.14
CA ARG A 69 10.10 11.09 -13.54
C ARG A 69 11.62 11.05 -13.39
N LEU A 70 12.17 9.94 -12.88
CA LEU A 70 13.62 9.78 -12.75
C LEU A 70 14.31 9.71 -14.13
N GLN A 71 13.68 9.09 -15.12
CA GLN A 71 14.22 9.07 -16.47
C GLN A 71 14.27 10.48 -17.09
N MET A 72 13.25 11.32 -16.84
CA MET A 72 13.18 12.70 -17.34
C MET A 72 14.26 13.61 -16.74
N THR A 73 14.83 13.29 -15.57
CA THR A 73 15.98 14.02 -15.02
C THR A 73 17.32 13.65 -15.69
N GLY A 74 17.30 12.76 -16.69
CA GLY A 74 18.50 12.28 -17.37
C GLY A 74 19.27 11.21 -16.60
N ALA A 75 18.62 10.53 -15.64
CA ALA A 75 19.25 9.44 -14.89
C ALA A 75 19.60 8.24 -15.80
N SER A 76 20.56 7.43 -15.36
CA SER A 76 20.94 6.23 -16.11
C SER A 76 19.81 5.20 -16.13
N ASN A 77 19.73 4.39 -17.20
CA ASN A 77 18.77 3.28 -17.29
C ASN A 77 18.89 2.30 -16.11
N ARG A 78 20.10 2.17 -15.53
CA ARG A 78 20.35 1.35 -14.35
C ARG A 78 19.63 1.92 -13.13
N ASP A 79 19.77 3.22 -12.86
CA ASP A 79 19.16 3.86 -11.69
C ASP A 79 17.62 3.85 -11.79
N VAL A 80 17.09 4.06 -12.99
CA VAL A 80 15.66 3.93 -13.26
C VAL A 80 15.17 2.50 -12.99
N GLY A 81 15.90 1.49 -13.46
CA GLY A 81 15.56 0.09 -13.20
C GLY A 81 15.61 -0.29 -11.72
N ILE A 82 16.58 0.25 -10.97
CA ILE A 82 16.69 0.06 -9.52
C ILE A 82 15.51 0.71 -8.79
N LEU A 83 15.16 1.95 -9.14
CA LEU A 83 14.02 2.64 -8.54
C LEU A 83 12.71 1.91 -8.86
N ALA A 84 12.51 1.50 -10.11
CA ALA A 84 11.33 0.74 -10.54
C ALA A 84 11.18 -0.54 -9.72
N GLY A 85 12.27 -1.29 -9.55
CA GLY A 85 12.29 -2.52 -8.75
C GLY A 85 11.99 -2.26 -7.27
N ASP A 86 12.53 -1.20 -6.68
CA ASP A 86 12.25 -0.81 -5.30
C ASP A 86 10.77 -0.46 -5.11
N VAL A 87 10.25 0.48 -5.91
CA VAL A 87 8.86 0.94 -5.80
C VAL A 87 7.89 -0.19 -6.05
N PHE A 88 8.10 -0.99 -7.10
CA PHE A 88 7.21 -2.10 -7.43
C PHE A 88 7.18 -3.15 -6.33
N SER A 89 8.35 -3.57 -5.85
CA SER A 89 8.44 -4.59 -4.80
C SER A 89 7.79 -4.10 -3.51
N TRP A 90 8.06 -2.85 -3.13
CA TRP A 90 7.49 -2.23 -1.95
C TRP A 90 5.97 -2.17 -2.05
N GLN A 91 5.44 -1.59 -3.13
CA GLN A 91 4.02 -1.40 -3.33
C GLN A 91 3.26 -2.73 -3.44
N MET A 92 3.81 -3.72 -4.16
CA MET A 92 3.20 -5.04 -4.26
C MET A 92 3.09 -5.72 -2.88
N MET A 93 4.13 -5.62 -2.05
CA MET A 93 4.12 -6.23 -0.72
C MET A 93 3.22 -5.47 0.26
N ALA A 94 3.33 -4.13 0.28
CA ALA A 94 2.66 -3.27 1.25
C ALA A 94 1.17 -3.04 0.94
N SER A 95 0.77 -3.15 -0.33
CA SER A 95 -0.62 -2.88 -0.76
C SER A 95 -1.36 -4.16 -1.15
N VAL A 96 -0.72 -5.10 -1.87
CA VAL A 96 -1.45 -6.22 -2.48
C VAL A 96 -1.28 -7.52 -1.71
N ILE A 97 -0.03 -7.97 -1.55
CA ILE A 97 0.28 -9.33 -1.14
C ILE A 97 0.00 -9.53 0.35
N ILE A 98 0.70 -8.79 1.22
CA ILE A 98 0.64 -9.01 2.67
C ILE A 98 -0.74 -8.65 3.22
N PRO A 99 -1.30 -7.45 2.95
CA PRO A 99 -2.62 -7.09 3.44
C PRO A 99 -3.74 -8.03 2.93
N GLY A 100 -3.71 -8.37 1.63
CA GLY A 100 -4.69 -9.28 1.02
C GLY A 100 -4.70 -10.65 1.69
N MET A 101 -3.51 -11.22 1.95
CA MET A 101 -3.39 -12.46 2.71
C MET A 101 -3.91 -12.32 4.15
N VAL A 102 -3.55 -11.24 4.85
CA VAL A 102 -3.96 -11.02 6.25
C VAL A 102 -5.49 -10.94 6.36
N ILE A 103 -6.15 -10.15 5.51
CA ILE A 103 -7.61 -10.01 5.52
C ILE A 103 -8.29 -11.33 5.16
N ASN A 104 -7.77 -12.07 4.18
CA ASN A 104 -8.29 -13.40 3.86
C ASN A 104 -8.20 -14.36 5.06
N ARG A 105 -7.11 -14.31 5.83
CA ARG A 105 -6.94 -15.14 7.04
C ARG A 105 -7.87 -14.72 8.17
N ILE A 106 -8.06 -13.42 8.38
CA ILE A 106 -8.99 -12.88 9.38
C ILE A 106 -10.42 -13.31 9.06
N THR A 107 -10.87 -13.17 7.81
CA THR A 107 -12.24 -13.55 7.39
C THR A 107 -12.43 -15.07 7.47
N TRP A 108 -11.43 -15.85 7.05
CA TRP A 108 -11.44 -17.30 7.18
C TRP A 108 -11.51 -17.75 8.64
N ALA A 109 -10.67 -17.20 9.52
CA ALA A 109 -10.65 -17.53 10.95
C ALA A 109 -11.97 -17.15 11.62
N SER A 110 -12.50 -15.96 11.32
CA SER A 110 -13.81 -15.51 11.81
C SER A 110 -14.93 -16.46 11.40
N ARG A 111 -14.91 -16.92 10.14
CA ARG A 111 -15.87 -17.91 9.64
C ARG A 111 -15.72 -19.26 10.33
N LEU A 112 -14.49 -19.71 10.59
CA LEU A 112 -14.21 -20.96 11.29
C LEU A 112 -14.76 -20.93 12.73
N MET A 113 -14.53 -19.83 13.46
CA MET A 113 -15.08 -19.62 14.80
C MET A 113 -16.60 -19.58 14.82
N LEU A 114 -17.23 -19.08 13.76
CA LEU A 114 -18.68 -18.99 13.59
C LEU A 114 -19.30 -20.20 12.89
N SER A 115 -18.57 -21.30 12.71
CA SER A 115 -18.98 -22.45 11.88
C SER A 115 -20.34 -23.08 12.24
N LYS A 116 -20.82 -22.91 13.47
CA LYS A 116 -22.13 -23.38 13.94
C LYS A 116 -23.26 -22.33 13.86
N ALA A 117 -22.94 -21.11 13.42
CA ALA A 117 -23.90 -20.03 13.30
C ALA A 117 -24.79 -20.18 12.04
N PRO A 118 -25.99 -19.58 12.03
CA PRO A 118 -26.85 -19.57 10.85
C PRO A 118 -26.17 -18.89 9.64
N GLY A 119 -26.59 -19.30 8.43
CA GLY A 119 -25.95 -18.90 7.17
C GLY A 119 -25.86 -17.39 6.93
N ALA A 120 -26.78 -16.59 7.49
CA ALA A 120 -26.71 -15.12 7.43
C ALA A 120 -25.51 -14.57 8.21
N ILE A 121 -25.28 -15.07 9.43
CA ILE A 121 -24.15 -14.66 10.28
C ILE A 121 -22.82 -15.07 9.62
N LEU A 122 -22.75 -16.27 9.07
CA LEU A 122 -21.57 -16.80 8.35
C LEU A 122 -21.19 -16.02 7.08
N LYS A 123 -22.13 -15.25 6.52
CA LYS A 123 -21.90 -14.42 5.34
C LYS A 123 -21.54 -12.98 5.70
N THR A 124 -22.18 -12.40 6.72
CA THR A 124 -22.06 -10.97 7.02
C THR A 124 -21.00 -10.67 8.08
N VAL A 125 -20.90 -11.48 9.14
CA VAL A 125 -19.99 -11.17 10.26
C VAL A 125 -18.52 -11.28 9.89
N PRO A 126 -18.05 -12.32 9.16
CA PRO A 126 -16.66 -12.37 8.71
C PRO A 126 -16.26 -11.18 7.83
N THR A 127 -17.18 -10.69 6.98
CA THR A 127 -16.95 -9.50 6.15
C THR A 127 -16.79 -8.25 7.01
N LEU A 128 -17.68 -8.03 7.97
CA LEU A 128 -17.60 -6.87 8.87
C LEU A 128 -16.30 -6.87 9.69
N ILE A 129 -15.88 -8.04 10.19
CA ILE A 129 -14.61 -8.18 10.92
C ILE A 129 -13.42 -7.87 10.00
N GLY A 130 -13.43 -8.40 8.76
CA GLY A 130 -12.41 -8.10 7.77
C GLY A 130 -12.29 -6.60 7.51
N LEU A 131 -13.39 -5.92 7.21
CA LEU A 131 -13.42 -4.47 6.96
C LEU A 131 -12.94 -3.65 8.16
N ALA A 132 -13.41 -4.00 9.36
CA ALA A 132 -13.00 -3.33 10.60
C ALA A 132 -11.51 -3.51 10.92
N SER A 133 -10.88 -4.57 10.39
CA SER A 133 -9.45 -4.85 10.62
C SER A 133 -8.52 -4.02 9.73
N ILE A 134 -9.00 -3.49 8.59
CA ILE A 134 -8.18 -2.78 7.60
C ILE A 134 -7.39 -1.61 8.24
N PRO A 135 -7.99 -0.68 9.01
CA PRO A 135 -7.26 0.44 9.60
C PRO A 135 -6.15 0.00 10.57
N LEU A 136 -6.28 -1.18 11.18
CA LEU A 136 -5.36 -1.69 12.18
C LEU A 136 -4.11 -2.35 11.56
N ILE A 137 -4.24 -2.90 10.35
CA ILE A 137 -3.17 -3.68 9.70
C ILE A 137 -2.22 -2.82 8.86
N ILE A 138 -2.66 -1.66 8.36
CA ILE A 138 -1.90 -0.87 7.38
C ILE A 138 -0.53 -0.43 7.91
N HIS A 139 -0.48 0.30 9.02
CA HIS A 139 0.78 0.87 9.52
C HIS A 139 1.82 -0.19 9.96
N PRO A 140 1.42 -1.29 10.65
CA PRO A 140 2.35 -2.37 10.96
C PRO A 140 2.92 -3.06 9.71
N ILE A 141 2.10 -3.26 8.68
CA ILE A 141 2.53 -3.90 7.43
C ILE A 141 3.53 -3.01 6.70
N ASP A 142 3.25 -1.72 6.53
CA ASP A 142 4.17 -0.77 5.92
C ASP A 142 5.56 -0.82 6.60
N SER A 143 5.57 -0.74 7.93
CA SER A 143 6.79 -0.78 8.74
C SER A 143 7.53 -2.12 8.63
N LEU A 144 6.82 -3.21 8.38
CA LEU A 144 7.40 -4.53 8.14
C LEU A 144 8.03 -4.61 6.75
N VAL A 145 7.32 -4.14 5.72
CA VAL A 145 7.80 -4.14 4.34
C VAL A 145 9.03 -3.25 4.19
N ASP A 146 9.02 -2.05 4.80
CA ASP A 146 10.18 -1.17 4.81
C ASP A 146 11.42 -1.88 5.36
N ARG A 147 11.31 -2.49 6.55
CA ARG A 147 12.41 -3.24 7.17
C ARG A 147 12.87 -4.42 6.32
N LEU A 148 11.93 -5.16 5.74
CA LEU A 148 12.26 -6.30 4.88
C LEU A 148 13.02 -5.86 3.64
N MET A 149 12.61 -4.76 3.01
CA MET A 149 13.27 -4.22 1.83
C MET A 149 14.63 -3.60 2.12
N ASP A 150 14.77 -2.93 3.26
CA ASP A 150 16.04 -2.38 3.73
C ASP A 150 17.07 -3.48 3.93
N GLU A 151 16.69 -4.62 4.52
CA GLU A 151 17.60 -5.74 4.76
C GLU A 151 17.89 -6.61 3.53
N THR A 152 17.05 -6.53 2.48
CA THR A 152 17.15 -7.42 1.31
C THR A 152 17.53 -6.67 0.04
N TYR A 153 16.55 -6.05 -0.61
CA TYR A 153 16.70 -5.43 -1.94
C TYR A 153 17.65 -4.24 -1.89
N ARG A 154 17.40 -3.30 -0.97
CA ARG A 154 18.17 -2.05 -0.89
C ARG A 154 19.62 -2.29 -0.51
N LYS A 155 19.86 -3.24 0.39
CA LYS A 155 21.21 -3.68 0.80
C LYS A 155 22.04 -4.31 -0.31
N LYS A 156 21.40 -4.93 -1.31
CA LYS A 156 22.10 -5.63 -2.40
C LYS A 156 22.32 -4.74 -3.62
N VAL A 157 21.50 -3.72 -3.78
CA VAL A 157 21.43 -2.91 -5.00
C VAL A 157 22.04 -1.52 -4.80
N ARG A 158 22.05 -1.00 -3.57
CA ARG A 158 22.81 0.19 -3.15
C ARG A 158 24.15 -0.23 -2.55
#